data_AF-A0A7X1FSI7-F1
#
_entry.id   AF-A0A7X1FSI7-F1
#
_cell.length_a   1.000
_cell.length_b   1.000
_cell.length_c   1.000
_cell.angle_alpha   90.00
_cell.angle_beta   90.00
_cell.angle_gamma   90.00
#
_symmetry.space_group_name_H-M   'P 1'
#
loop_
_entity.id
_entity.type
_entity.pdbx_description
1 polymer ?
#
loop_
_entity_poly.entity_id
_entity_poly.type
_entity_poly.pdbx_seq_one_letter_code
_entity_poly.pdbx_strand_id
1 'polypeptide(L)'
;MTSTTTSTGRTLYEKIWDAHVVDTQDDGTSLIYIDRHLVHEVTSPQAFEALRVSGRKVRRPDLTLAVPDHNLPTTPRKDAEGHKLPIADPESAQQLAALEANAPAFGIRYIGSTDREQGIVHVVGPEQGFSLPGATIVCGDSHTSCHGGLGALAFGIGTSEVEHVLATQTLLLKKSKTMEVRVEGELSPGITPKDLILHIIGVIGTAGGTGHVIEYRGKVFEDMSIEGRLTVCNMSIEGGARAGLVAPDDKTIAYLKGRPLAPTGEDWDKAVAWWKSLATDPGAKFDKSVVINAADVQPTVTWGTSPEDVVPIGGVVPAPESFADPSKQRAAQGSLDYMGLTPGTKMTDVEIQNVFIGSCTNSRIEDLRAAAAVVKGRHKAAGVKWAIVVPGSGLVKEMAEAEGLDKIFTDAGLEWREPGCSACLAMNPDKVPPGERCASTSNRNFVGRQGPGARTHLVSPAMAAAAAVTGHLTDVRELVD
;
A
#
# COMPACT_ATOMS: atom_id res chain seq x y z
N MET A 1 -25.74 46.47 6.59
CA MET A 1 -24.44 45.78 6.38
C MET A 1 -24.60 44.37 6.91
N THR A 2 -24.99 43.45 6.05
CA THR A 2 -25.08 42.02 6.37
C THR A 2 -23.67 41.46 6.47
N SER A 3 -23.25 41.15 7.70
CA SER A 3 -22.03 40.41 7.98
C SER A 3 -22.13 39.04 7.35
N THR A 4 -21.50 38.86 6.19
CA THR A 4 -21.17 37.54 5.66
C THR A 4 -20.06 36.97 6.53
N THR A 5 -20.42 36.20 7.54
CA THR A 5 -19.54 35.19 8.12
C THR A 5 -19.20 34.22 7.00
N THR A 6 -18.08 34.44 6.32
CA THR A 6 -17.46 33.45 5.44
C THR A 6 -17.20 32.21 6.29
N SER A 7 -17.97 31.14 6.11
CA SER A 7 -17.65 29.85 6.71
C SER A 7 -16.23 29.49 6.26
N THR A 8 -15.33 29.27 7.21
CA THR A 8 -13.99 28.76 6.92
C THR A 8 -14.13 27.45 6.14
N GLY A 9 -13.53 27.37 4.95
CA GLY A 9 -13.58 26.15 4.13
C GLY A 9 -13.04 24.95 4.90
N ARG A 10 -13.59 23.77 4.65
CA ARG A 10 -13.17 22.51 5.29
C ARG A 10 -12.35 21.65 4.33
N THR A 11 -11.35 20.98 4.88
CA THR A 11 -10.58 19.94 4.18
C THR A 11 -11.42 18.68 3.96
N LEU A 12 -11.01 17.84 3.01
CA LEU A 12 -11.58 16.52 2.78
C LEU A 12 -11.56 15.69 4.07
N TYR A 13 -10.44 15.70 4.78
CA TYR A 13 -10.30 15.01 6.05
C TYR A 13 -11.33 15.47 7.09
N GLU A 14 -11.50 16.79 7.26
CA GLU A 14 -12.47 17.33 8.22
C GLU A 14 -13.91 16.96 7.85
N LYS A 15 -14.27 17.04 6.57
CA LYS A 15 -15.61 16.64 6.10
C LYS A 15 -15.90 15.18 6.42
N ILE A 16 -14.94 14.29 6.19
CA ILE A 16 -15.09 12.87 6.51
C ILE A 16 -15.15 12.70 8.02
N TRP A 17 -14.20 13.24 8.77
CA TRP A 17 -14.18 13.10 10.24
C TRP A 17 -15.51 13.54 10.87
N ASP A 18 -15.96 14.75 10.54
CA ASP A 18 -17.17 15.35 11.14
C ASP A 18 -18.43 14.55 10.81
N ALA A 19 -18.48 13.88 9.65
CA ALA A 19 -19.60 13.02 9.26
C ALA A 19 -19.67 11.70 10.07
N HIS A 20 -18.59 11.29 10.75
CA HIS A 20 -18.51 10.01 11.46
C HIS A 20 -18.38 10.14 12.98
N VAL A 21 -18.30 11.37 13.52
CA VAL A 21 -18.32 11.59 14.97
C VAL A 21 -19.69 11.18 15.53
N VAL A 22 -19.68 10.24 16.46
CA VAL A 22 -20.86 9.81 17.24
C VAL A 22 -20.98 10.63 18.51
N ASP A 23 -19.86 10.82 19.22
CA ASP A 23 -19.77 11.57 20.47
C ASP A 23 -18.35 12.10 20.65
N THR A 24 -18.18 13.20 21.38
CA THR A 24 -16.87 13.77 21.72
C THR A 24 -16.79 14.03 23.21
N GLN A 25 -15.79 13.41 23.84
CA GLN A 25 -15.52 13.56 25.27
C GLN A 25 -14.85 14.91 25.58
N ASP A 26 -14.92 15.33 26.84
CA ASP A 26 -14.36 16.61 27.32
C ASP A 26 -12.85 16.77 27.03
N ASP A 27 -12.11 15.66 26.93
CA ASP A 27 -10.66 15.66 26.63
C ASP A 27 -10.33 15.74 25.13
N GLY A 28 -11.35 15.86 24.28
CA GLY A 28 -11.27 15.91 22.82
C GLY A 28 -11.20 14.55 22.12
N THR A 29 -11.24 13.44 22.86
CA THR A 29 -11.35 12.09 22.28
C THR A 29 -12.76 11.90 21.72
N SER A 30 -12.87 11.50 20.45
CA SER A 30 -14.15 11.26 19.79
C SER A 30 -14.39 9.78 19.58
N LEU A 31 -15.64 9.36 19.78
CA LEU A 31 -16.13 8.06 19.33
C LEU A 31 -16.50 8.18 17.85
N ILE A 32 -15.78 7.46 16.99
CA ILE A 32 -15.94 7.51 15.54
C ILE A 32 -16.65 6.24 15.07
N TYR A 33 -17.67 6.38 14.23
CA TYR A 33 -18.28 5.25 13.54
C TYR A 33 -17.35 4.72 12.46
N ILE A 34 -17.23 3.39 12.38
CA ILE A 34 -16.41 2.70 11.37
C ILE A 34 -17.33 2.11 10.31
N ASP A 35 -17.25 2.58 9.06
CA ASP A 35 -18.14 2.08 8.01
C ASP A 35 -17.75 0.68 7.53
N ARG A 36 -16.46 0.37 7.52
CA ARG A 36 -15.92 -0.85 6.92
C ARG A 36 -14.75 -1.38 7.73
N HIS A 37 -14.75 -2.68 7.98
CA HIS A 37 -13.68 -3.38 8.68
C HIS A 37 -13.14 -4.51 7.80
N LEU A 38 -11.84 -4.52 7.58
CA LEU A 38 -11.14 -5.62 6.93
C LEU A 38 -10.41 -6.45 8.00
N VAL A 39 -10.43 -7.77 7.86
CA VAL A 39 -9.72 -8.68 8.76
C VAL A 39 -8.96 -9.74 7.98
N HIS A 40 -7.85 -10.21 8.54
CA HIS A 40 -6.94 -11.19 7.95
C HIS A 40 -6.38 -12.10 9.06
N GLU A 41 -5.69 -13.17 8.67
CA GLU A 41 -5.38 -14.31 9.52
C GLU A 41 -4.39 -14.03 10.65
N VAL A 42 -3.64 -12.93 10.57
CA VAL A 42 -2.54 -12.64 11.52
C VAL A 42 -3.05 -11.94 12.77
N THR A 43 -3.97 -11.00 12.63
CA THR A 43 -4.37 -10.09 13.73
C THR A 43 -5.77 -10.32 14.24
N SER A 44 -6.62 -11.05 13.50
CA SER A 44 -8.00 -11.31 13.89
C SER A 44 -8.24 -12.51 14.82
N PRO A 45 -7.41 -13.59 14.87
CA PRO A 45 -7.73 -14.77 15.68
C PRO A 45 -7.96 -14.46 17.16
N GLN A 46 -7.11 -13.62 17.76
CA GLN A 46 -7.22 -13.23 19.16
C GLN A 46 -8.47 -12.37 19.41
N ALA A 47 -8.83 -11.49 18.48
CA ALA A 47 -10.05 -10.69 18.58
C ALA A 47 -11.31 -11.58 18.56
N PHE A 48 -11.36 -12.57 17.66
CA PHE A 48 -12.46 -13.53 17.62
C PHE A 48 -12.58 -14.36 18.90
N GLU A 49 -11.45 -14.79 19.46
CA GLU A 49 -11.46 -15.54 20.72
C GLU A 49 -11.91 -14.68 21.90
N ALA A 50 -11.45 -13.43 21.97
CA ALA A 50 -11.87 -12.49 23.02
C ALA A 50 -13.39 -12.24 22.99
N LEU A 51 -13.99 -12.09 21.80
CA LEU A 51 -15.45 -12.01 21.65
C LEU A 51 -16.14 -13.27 22.19
N ARG A 52 -15.63 -14.45 21.85
CA ARG A 52 -16.19 -15.75 22.26
C ARG A 52 -16.14 -15.91 23.78
N VAL A 53 -14.98 -15.68 24.39
CA VAL A 53 -14.79 -15.74 25.86
C VAL A 53 -15.71 -14.74 26.58
N SER A 54 -15.90 -13.56 25.99
CA SER A 54 -16.76 -12.50 26.54
C SER A 54 -18.25 -12.69 26.25
N GLY A 55 -18.65 -13.73 25.51
CA GLY A 55 -20.04 -13.95 25.07
C GLY A 55 -20.59 -12.87 24.13
N ARG A 56 -19.70 -12.14 23.43
CA ARG A 56 -20.07 -11.05 22.50
C ARG A 56 -20.24 -11.59 21.08
N LYS A 57 -21.11 -10.92 20.32
CA LYS A 57 -21.28 -11.13 18.88
C LYS A 57 -20.62 -9.99 18.10
N VAL A 58 -20.36 -10.22 16.81
CA VAL A 58 -19.99 -9.15 15.89
C VAL A 58 -21.21 -8.24 15.65
N ARG A 59 -21.03 -6.94 15.78
CA ARG A 59 -22.11 -5.93 15.74
C ARG A 59 -22.67 -5.72 14.34
N ARG A 60 -21.81 -5.63 13.32
CA ARG A 60 -22.18 -5.47 11.90
C ARG A 60 -21.34 -6.41 11.03
N PRO A 61 -21.67 -7.71 11.00
CA PRO A 61 -20.96 -8.66 10.15
C PRO A 61 -21.06 -8.32 8.66
N ASP A 62 -22.12 -7.61 8.26
CA ASP A 62 -22.35 -7.09 6.91
C ASP A 62 -21.37 -5.97 6.49
N LEU A 63 -20.71 -5.34 7.46
CA LEU A 63 -19.71 -4.29 7.24
C LEU A 63 -18.27 -4.78 7.43
N THR A 64 -18.09 -6.09 7.57
CA THR A 64 -16.77 -6.72 7.76
C THR A 64 -16.47 -7.70 6.62
N LEU A 65 -15.24 -7.68 6.12
CA LEU A 65 -14.77 -8.61 5.08
C LEU A 65 -13.46 -9.28 5.52
N ALA A 66 -13.43 -10.61 5.45
CA ALA A 66 -12.27 -11.42 5.80
C ALA A 66 -11.54 -11.93 4.56
N VAL A 67 -10.23 -11.69 4.48
CA VAL A 67 -9.37 -12.11 3.37
C VAL A 67 -8.03 -12.61 3.91
N PRO A 68 -7.59 -13.84 3.56
CA PRO A 68 -6.26 -14.34 3.89
C PRO A 68 -5.21 -13.88 2.86
N ASP A 69 -4.05 -13.40 3.30
CA ASP A 69 -3.01 -12.90 2.38
C ASP A 69 -1.55 -12.87 2.87
N HIS A 70 -1.25 -12.84 4.16
CA HIS A 70 0.12 -12.76 4.69
C HIS A 70 0.87 -14.10 4.65
N ASN A 71 0.20 -15.16 5.09
CA ASN A 71 0.74 -16.52 5.25
C ASN A 71 0.54 -17.41 4.03
N LEU A 72 -0.31 -16.99 3.08
CA LEU A 72 -0.55 -17.77 1.88
C LEU A 72 0.72 -17.85 1.03
N PRO A 73 1.13 -19.06 0.59
CA PRO A 73 2.20 -19.18 -0.37
C PRO A 73 1.75 -18.61 -1.72
N THR A 74 2.72 -18.12 -2.49
CA THR A 74 2.50 -17.65 -3.86
C THR A 74 2.84 -18.72 -4.91
N THR A 75 3.20 -19.92 -4.47
CA THR A 75 3.20 -21.14 -5.31
C THR A 75 1.77 -21.62 -5.57
N PRO A 76 1.54 -22.52 -6.55
CA PRO A 76 0.23 -23.10 -6.79
C PRO A 76 -0.43 -23.58 -5.50
N ARG A 77 -1.74 -23.31 -5.37
CA ARG A 77 -2.55 -23.65 -4.19
C ARG A 77 -3.53 -24.80 -4.46
N LYS A 78 -3.63 -25.23 -5.71
CA LYS A 78 -4.41 -26.38 -6.14
C LYS A 78 -3.51 -27.37 -6.86
N ASP A 79 -3.77 -28.66 -6.70
CA ASP A 79 -3.21 -29.70 -7.55
C ASP A 79 -3.86 -29.71 -8.95
N ALA A 80 -3.42 -30.62 -9.82
CA ALA A 80 -3.95 -30.73 -11.19
C ALA A 80 -5.44 -31.15 -11.21
N GLU A 81 -5.90 -31.80 -10.14
CA GLU A 81 -7.28 -32.25 -9.94
C GLU A 81 -8.16 -31.18 -9.27
N GLY A 82 -7.58 -30.04 -8.85
CA GLY A 82 -8.25 -28.90 -8.26
C GLY A 82 -8.40 -28.94 -6.73
N HIS A 83 -7.80 -29.91 -6.04
CA HIS A 83 -7.81 -29.98 -4.58
C HIS A 83 -6.85 -28.98 -3.96
N LYS A 84 -7.21 -28.44 -2.78
CA LYS A 84 -6.33 -27.52 -2.03
C LYS A 84 -5.03 -28.23 -1.64
N LEU A 85 -3.90 -27.63 -1.97
CA LEU A 85 -2.59 -28.06 -1.49
C LEU A 85 -2.41 -27.65 -0.01
N PRO A 86 -1.78 -28.49 0.82
CA PRO A 86 -1.56 -28.19 2.22
C PRO A 86 -0.55 -27.05 2.40
N ILE A 87 -0.76 -26.23 3.43
CA ILE A 87 0.20 -25.21 3.86
C ILE A 87 1.31 -25.92 4.63
N ALA A 88 2.54 -25.85 4.12
CA ALA A 88 3.67 -26.62 4.67
C ALA A 88 4.08 -26.15 6.08
N ASP A 89 4.01 -24.85 6.35
CA ASP A 89 4.32 -24.28 7.66
C ASP A 89 3.13 -24.46 8.64
N PRO A 90 3.30 -25.18 9.77
CA PRO A 90 2.20 -25.47 10.67
C PRO A 90 1.57 -24.24 11.33
N GLU A 91 2.35 -23.20 11.64
CA GLU A 91 1.85 -21.97 12.26
C GLU A 91 0.98 -21.20 11.27
N SER A 92 1.47 -21.03 10.04
CA SER A 92 0.73 -20.46 8.91
C SER A 92 -0.58 -21.22 8.66
N ALA A 93 -0.53 -22.55 8.65
CA ALA A 93 -1.71 -23.40 8.47
C ALA A 93 -2.75 -23.17 9.58
N GLN A 94 -2.30 -23.06 10.83
CA GLN A 94 -3.18 -22.83 11.97
C GLN A 94 -3.86 -21.46 11.91
N GLN A 95 -3.13 -20.40 11.57
CA GLN A 95 -3.68 -19.04 11.45
C GLN A 95 -4.73 -18.97 10.32
N LEU A 96 -4.41 -19.55 9.16
CA LEU A 96 -5.33 -19.60 8.02
C LEU A 96 -6.60 -20.40 8.35
N ALA A 97 -6.47 -21.57 8.97
CA ALA A 97 -7.61 -22.37 9.41
C ALA A 97 -8.46 -21.65 10.46
N ALA A 98 -7.83 -20.89 11.35
CA ALA A 98 -8.54 -20.07 12.34
C ALA A 98 -9.38 -18.98 11.67
N LEU A 99 -8.87 -18.28 10.63
CA LEU A 99 -9.65 -17.31 9.89
C LEU A 99 -10.83 -17.96 9.13
N GLU A 100 -10.56 -19.06 8.42
CA GLU A 100 -11.56 -19.83 7.65
C GLU A 100 -12.70 -20.35 8.53
N ALA A 101 -12.41 -20.72 9.78
CA ALA A 101 -13.43 -21.12 10.75
C ALA A 101 -14.14 -19.93 11.41
N ASN A 102 -13.39 -18.92 11.85
CA ASN A 102 -13.92 -17.83 12.67
C ASN A 102 -14.83 -16.88 11.87
N ALA A 103 -14.41 -16.45 10.68
CA ALA A 103 -15.16 -15.44 9.94
C ALA A 103 -16.62 -15.90 9.66
N PRO A 104 -16.86 -17.09 9.05
CA PRO A 104 -18.22 -17.59 8.86
C PRO A 104 -18.98 -17.85 10.16
N ALA A 105 -18.30 -18.33 11.23
CA ALA A 105 -18.94 -18.59 12.52
C ALA A 105 -19.51 -17.31 13.19
N PHE A 106 -18.93 -16.15 12.89
CA PHE A 106 -19.43 -14.85 13.31
C PHE A 106 -20.30 -14.15 12.24
N GLY A 107 -20.62 -14.83 11.13
CA GLY A 107 -21.45 -14.32 10.04
C GLY A 107 -20.73 -13.37 9.09
N ILE A 108 -19.40 -13.25 9.18
CA ILE A 108 -18.58 -12.38 8.33
C ILE A 108 -18.34 -13.08 6.98
N ARG A 109 -18.44 -12.32 5.89
CA ARG A 109 -18.06 -12.81 4.55
C ARG A 109 -16.57 -13.12 4.53
N TYR A 110 -16.23 -14.34 4.11
CA TYR A 110 -14.87 -14.82 3.92
C TYR A 110 -14.61 -15.03 2.43
N ILE A 111 -13.56 -14.38 1.90
CA ILE A 111 -12.99 -14.70 0.60
C ILE A 111 -11.92 -15.77 0.83
N GLY A 112 -12.16 -16.98 0.35
CA GLY A 112 -11.31 -18.14 0.55
C GLY A 112 -9.96 -18.03 -0.17
N SER A 113 -8.98 -18.80 0.33
CA SER A 113 -7.61 -18.84 -0.23
C SER A 113 -7.50 -19.28 -1.69
N THR A 114 -8.58 -19.83 -2.24
CA THR A 114 -8.71 -20.38 -3.59
C THR A 114 -9.86 -19.79 -4.40
N ASP A 115 -10.51 -18.76 -3.87
CA ASP A 115 -11.60 -18.07 -4.54
C ASP A 115 -11.04 -17.18 -5.65
N ARG A 116 -11.89 -16.91 -6.65
CA ARG A 116 -11.52 -16.12 -7.82
C ARG A 116 -11.04 -14.72 -7.44
N GLU A 117 -11.71 -14.08 -6.48
CA GLU A 117 -11.36 -12.75 -6.01
C GLU A 117 -10.27 -12.70 -4.93
N GLN A 118 -9.67 -13.84 -4.55
CA GLN A 118 -8.64 -13.87 -3.52
C GLN A 118 -7.49 -12.94 -3.87
N GLY A 119 -6.96 -12.22 -2.87
CA GLY A 119 -5.81 -11.37 -3.05
C GLY A 119 -5.36 -10.74 -1.75
N ILE A 120 -4.45 -9.77 -1.87
CA ILE A 120 -4.00 -8.94 -0.77
C ILE A 120 -5.16 -8.05 -0.31
N VAL A 121 -5.38 -7.94 1.00
CA VAL A 121 -6.58 -7.30 1.58
C VAL A 121 -6.78 -5.86 1.09
N HIS A 122 -5.69 -5.12 0.86
CA HIS A 122 -5.70 -3.74 0.36
C HIS A 122 -5.83 -3.61 -1.17
N VAL A 123 -5.80 -4.72 -1.90
CA VAL A 123 -6.13 -4.80 -3.33
C VAL A 123 -7.58 -5.26 -3.49
N VAL A 124 -8.00 -6.27 -2.73
CA VAL A 124 -9.36 -6.81 -2.74
C VAL A 124 -10.40 -5.76 -2.37
N GLY A 125 -10.16 -4.95 -1.32
CA GLY A 125 -11.13 -3.93 -0.87
C GLY A 125 -11.59 -2.98 -2.00
N PRO A 126 -10.67 -2.26 -2.66
CA PRO A 126 -10.98 -1.42 -3.81
C PRO A 126 -11.61 -2.18 -4.99
N GLU A 127 -11.06 -3.33 -5.36
CA GLU A 127 -11.54 -4.10 -6.52
C GLU A 127 -12.95 -4.65 -6.36
N GLN A 128 -13.35 -4.96 -5.13
CA GLN A 128 -14.71 -5.39 -4.82
C GLN A 128 -15.68 -4.22 -4.68
N GLY A 129 -15.20 -2.97 -4.60
CA GLY A 129 -16.03 -1.81 -4.25
C GLY A 129 -16.41 -1.76 -2.76
N PHE A 130 -15.65 -2.45 -1.91
CA PHE A 130 -15.80 -2.37 -0.45
C PHE A 130 -15.25 -1.05 0.08
N SER A 131 -14.17 -0.56 -0.53
CA SER A 131 -13.58 0.75 -0.25
C SER A 131 -14.33 1.83 -1.01
N LEU A 132 -14.99 2.74 -0.30
CA LEU A 132 -15.82 3.79 -0.89
C LEU A 132 -15.36 5.19 -0.44
N PRO A 133 -15.50 6.23 -1.28
CA PRO A 133 -15.14 7.58 -0.91
C PRO A 133 -15.94 8.08 0.28
N GLY A 134 -15.24 8.76 1.19
CA GLY A 134 -15.80 9.29 2.42
C GLY A 134 -16.01 8.28 3.53
N ALA A 135 -15.77 6.98 3.31
CA ALA A 135 -15.93 5.97 4.35
C ALA A 135 -14.76 6.00 5.36
N THR A 136 -15.03 5.63 6.60
CA THR A 136 -14.01 5.22 7.58
C THR A 136 -13.71 3.72 7.45
N ILE A 137 -12.44 3.37 7.20
CA ILE A 137 -12.02 1.98 6.96
C ILE A 137 -10.87 1.59 7.86
N VAL A 138 -10.98 0.46 8.55
CA VAL A 138 -9.91 -0.04 9.43
C VAL A 138 -9.57 -1.49 9.14
N CYS A 139 -8.34 -1.89 9.47
CA CYS A 139 -7.86 -3.26 9.41
C CYS A 139 -6.73 -3.42 10.44
N GLY A 140 -6.47 -4.65 10.89
CA GLY A 140 -5.26 -4.99 11.65
C GLY A 140 -3.95 -4.88 10.86
N ASP A 141 -3.89 -4.10 9.78
CA ASP A 141 -2.72 -3.88 8.93
C ASP A 141 -2.44 -2.38 8.78
N SER A 142 -1.16 -1.97 8.89
CA SER A 142 -0.76 -0.57 8.84
C SER A 142 -1.06 0.12 7.51
N HIS A 143 -1.04 -0.60 6.38
CA HIS A 143 -1.18 -0.04 5.04
C HIS A 143 -2.64 0.10 4.60
N THR A 144 -3.57 0.00 5.54
CA THR A 144 -4.99 0.34 5.33
C THR A 144 -5.14 1.77 4.80
N SER A 145 -4.17 2.65 5.04
CA SER A 145 -4.08 3.99 4.42
C SER A 145 -4.17 3.97 2.89
N CYS A 146 -3.84 2.84 2.24
CA CYS A 146 -4.03 2.59 0.82
C CYS A 146 -5.39 3.05 0.30
N HIS A 147 -6.48 2.77 1.02
CA HIS A 147 -7.84 3.09 0.57
C HIS A 147 -8.11 4.60 0.46
N GLY A 148 -7.23 5.43 1.02
CA GLY A 148 -7.20 6.87 0.83
C GLY A 148 -7.10 7.32 -0.63
N GLY A 149 -6.58 6.47 -1.52
CA GLY A 149 -6.55 6.75 -2.96
C GLY A 149 -7.93 6.84 -3.61
N LEU A 150 -8.96 6.31 -2.93
CA LEU A 150 -10.38 6.47 -3.28
C LEU A 150 -11.07 7.58 -2.46
N GLY A 151 -10.34 8.32 -1.62
CA GLY A 151 -10.90 9.34 -0.74
C GLY A 151 -11.57 8.78 0.52
N ALA A 152 -11.18 7.58 0.97
CA ALA A 152 -11.63 6.99 2.24
C ALA A 152 -10.67 7.33 3.40
N LEU A 153 -11.19 7.69 4.58
CA LEU A 153 -10.38 7.84 5.77
C LEU A 153 -10.03 6.46 6.33
N ALA A 154 -8.86 5.95 5.94
CA ALA A 154 -8.48 4.57 6.18
C ALA A 154 -7.17 4.45 6.94
N PHE A 155 -7.11 3.58 7.95
CA PHE A 155 -5.91 3.44 8.80
C PHE A 155 -5.83 2.11 9.54
N GLY A 156 -4.61 1.67 9.84
CA GLY A 156 -4.38 0.43 10.57
C GLY A 156 -4.71 0.53 12.06
N ILE A 157 -5.13 -0.57 12.68
CA ILE A 157 -5.50 -0.63 14.10
C ILE A 157 -4.83 -1.84 14.78
N GLY A 158 -4.70 -1.80 16.10
CA GLY A 158 -4.17 -2.93 16.87
C GLY A 158 -5.20 -4.03 17.11
N THR A 159 -4.75 -5.23 17.52
CA THR A 159 -5.63 -6.38 17.78
C THR A 159 -6.76 -6.09 18.80
N SER A 160 -6.50 -5.31 19.85
CA SER A 160 -7.54 -4.91 20.81
C SER A 160 -8.57 -3.97 20.20
N GLU A 161 -8.16 -3.11 19.26
CA GLU A 161 -9.07 -2.26 18.50
C GLU A 161 -9.86 -3.07 17.47
N VAL A 162 -9.27 -4.12 16.87
CA VAL A 162 -10.00 -5.07 16.00
C VAL A 162 -11.16 -5.70 16.75
N GLU A 163 -10.93 -6.21 17.98
CA GLU A 163 -12.01 -6.71 18.83
C GLU A 163 -13.06 -5.63 19.10
N HIS A 164 -12.61 -4.42 19.44
CA HIS A 164 -13.50 -3.31 19.75
C HIS A 164 -14.42 -2.98 18.57
N VAL A 165 -13.88 -2.82 17.36
CA VAL A 165 -14.69 -2.57 16.15
C VAL A 165 -15.64 -3.71 15.89
N LEU A 166 -15.20 -4.96 16.01
CA LEU A 166 -16.10 -6.10 15.85
C LEU A 166 -17.25 -6.06 16.86
N ALA A 167 -17.00 -5.65 18.11
CA ALA A 167 -18.01 -5.58 19.17
C ALA A 167 -18.96 -4.36 19.07
N THR A 168 -18.49 -3.22 18.56
CA THR A 168 -19.20 -1.93 18.68
C THR A 168 -19.48 -1.22 17.36
N GLN A 169 -18.71 -1.51 16.31
CA GLN A 169 -18.63 -0.75 15.06
C GLN A 169 -18.14 0.69 15.23
N THR A 170 -17.40 0.98 16.31
CA THR A 170 -16.86 2.31 16.59
C THR A 170 -15.40 2.22 17.04
N LEU A 171 -14.70 3.36 17.12
CA LEU A 171 -13.38 3.50 17.75
C LEU A 171 -13.26 4.82 18.50
N LEU A 172 -12.49 4.82 19.60
CA LEU A 172 -12.10 6.06 20.30
C LEU A 172 -10.83 6.62 19.69
N LEU A 173 -10.91 7.83 19.13
CA LEU A 173 -9.81 8.46 18.40
C LEU A 173 -9.69 9.94 18.75
N LYS A 174 -8.46 10.46 18.79
CA LYS A 174 -8.22 11.90 18.77
C LYS A 174 -8.12 12.39 17.33
N LYS A 175 -8.78 13.51 17.01
CA LYS A 175 -8.70 14.11 15.67
C LYS A 175 -7.24 14.43 15.34
N SER A 176 -6.79 13.97 14.18
CA SER A 176 -5.45 14.27 13.67
C SER A 176 -5.42 15.70 13.12
N LYS A 177 -4.22 16.27 12.99
CA LYS A 177 -4.05 17.54 12.28
C LYS A 177 -4.10 17.33 10.76
N THR A 178 -4.41 18.39 10.03
CA THR A 178 -4.47 18.40 8.57
C THR A 178 -3.09 18.69 7.99
N MET A 179 -2.63 17.87 7.04
CA MET A 179 -1.39 18.13 6.30
C MET A 179 -1.67 18.11 4.80
N GLU A 180 -1.18 19.10 4.07
CA GLU A 180 -1.15 19.10 2.61
C GLU A 180 0.24 18.70 2.12
N VAL A 181 0.27 17.79 1.14
CA VAL A 181 1.43 17.63 0.25
C VAL A 181 0.97 18.03 -1.14
N ARG A 182 1.41 19.18 -1.62
CA ARG A 182 1.07 19.71 -2.93
C ARG A 182 2.23 19.53 -3.91
N VAL A 183 1.96 18.91 -5.06
CA VAL A 183 2.94 18.78 -6.13
C VAL A 183 2.55 19.71 -7.29
N GLU A 184 3.45 20.61 -7.66
CA GLU A 184 3.24 21.61 -8.70
C GLU A 184 4.01 21.25 -9.98
N GLY A 185 3.34 21.31 -11.12
CA GLY A 185 3.90 20.93 -12.43
C GLY A 185 3.51 19.52 -12.87
N GLU A 186 4.21 19.02 -13.90
CA GLU A 186 3.99 17.70 -14.50
C GLU A 186 5.23 16.83 -14.29
N LEU A 187 5.01 15.54 -14.00
CA LEU A 187 6.12 14.60 -13.86
C LEU A 187 6.74 14.31 -15.24
N SER A 188 8.06 14.21 -15.27
CA SER A 188 8.79 13.79 -16.47
C SER A 188 8.49 12.32 -16.82
N PRO A 189 8.62 11.93 -18.11
CA PRO A 189 8.49 10.54 -18.53
C PRO A 189 9.37 9.58 -17.72
N GLY A 190 8.86 8.37 -17.48
CA GLY A 190 9.53 7.34 -16.69
C GLY A 190 9.36 7.46 -15.17
N ILE A 191 8.76 8.54 -14.66
CA ILE A 191 8.42 8.68 -13.24
C ILE A 191 7.05 8.08 -12.97
N THR A 192 6.96 7.21 -11.98
CA THR A 192 5.73 6.52 -11.56
C THR A 192 5.20 7.05 -10.22
N PRO A 193 3.96 6.69 -9.81
CA PRO A 193 3.46 7.00 -8.48
C PRO A 193 4.37 6.53 -7.34
N LYS A 194 5.09 5.40 -7.54
CA LYS A 194 6.04 4.86 -6.55
C LYS A 194 7.25 5.77 -6.39
N ASP A 195 7.78 6.30 -7.49
CA ASP A 195 8.90 7.25 -7.45
C ASP A 195 8.49 8.54 -6.73
N LEU A 196 7.30 9.06 -7.05
CA LEU A 196 6.78 10.26 -6.42
C LEU A 196 6.62 10.09 -4.90
N ILE A 197 6.02 8.98 -4.43
CA ILE A 197 5.81 8.81 -2.99
C ILE A 197 7.11 8.54 -2.23
N LEU A 198 8.08 7.83 -2.82
CA LEU A 198 9.42 7.69 -2.23
C LEU A 198 10.12 9.04 -2.13
N HIS A 199 10.04 9.87 -3.18
CA HIS A 199 10.58 11.23 -3.15
C HIS A 199 9.92 12.09 -2.07
N ILE A 200 8.58 12.05 -1.96
CA ILE A 200 7.83 12.75 -0.90
C ILE A 200 8.33 12.32 0.48
N ILE A 201 8.48 11.00 0.73
CA ILE A 201 8.97 10.47 2.01
C ILE A 201 10.41 10.92 2.28
N GLY A 202 11.28 10.96 1.26
CA GLY A 202 12.62 11.53 1.39
C GLY A 202 12.62 13.01 1.79
N VAL A 203 11.67 13.79 1.29
CA VAL A 203 11.52 15.23 1.62
C VAL A 203 10.99 15.43 3.04
N ILE A 204 9.93 14.70 3.42
CA ILE A 204 9.26 14.94 4.72
C ILE A 204 9.86 14.11 5.87
N GLY A 205 10.58 13.03 5.56
CA GLY A 205 11.11 12.04 6.49
C GLY A 205 10.04 11.10 7.04
N THR A 206 10.48 10.04 7.73
CA THR A 206 9.58 9.03 8.32
C THR A 206 8.70 9.56 9.47
N ALA A 207 9.06 10.70 10.05
CA ALA A 207 8.27 11.39 11.07
C ALA A 207 7.53 12.63 10.54
N GLY A 208 7.57 12.87 9.22
CA GLY A 208 7.08 14.10 8.60
C GLY A 208 5.58 14.34 8.77
N GLY A 209 4.79 13.26 8.77
CA GLY A 209 3.34 13.25 8.93
C GLY A 209 2.83 12.85 10.32
N THR A 210 3.71 12.63 11.31
CA THR A 210 3.31 12.17 12.64
C THR A 210 2.20 13.05 13.24
N GLY A 211 1.08 12.44 13.64
CA GLY A 211 -0.09 13.13 14.18
C GLY A 211 -0.97 13.84 13.14
N HIS A 212 -0.73 13.62 11.85
CA HIS A 212 -1.47 14.23 10.76
C HIS A 212 -2.15 13.19 9.85
N VAL A 213 -3.17 13.64 9.13
CA VAL A 213 -3.65 13.00 7.90
C VAL A 213 -3.17 13.85 6.72
N ILE A 214 -2.54 13.21 5.74
CA ILE A 214 -2.02 13.87 4.54
C ILE A 214 -3.12 13.90 3.47
N GLU A 215 -3.38 15.06 2.90
CA GLU A 215 -4.10 15.23 1.64
C GLU A 215 -3.08 15.51 0.53
N TYR A 216 -3.05 14.63 -0.48
CA TYR A 216 -2.20 14.76 -1.65
C TYR A 216 -2.91 15.59 -2.71
N ARG A 217 -2.33 16.73 -3.07
CA ARG A 217 -2.98 17.74 -3.92
C ARG A 217 -2.10 18.16 -5.09
N GLY A 218 -2.76 18.62 -6.15
CA GLY A 218 -2.10 19.06 -7.39
C GLY A 218 -2.45 18.16 -8.57
N LYS A 219 -2.27 18.72 -9.77
CA LYS A 219 -2.64 18.10 -11.04
C LYS A 219 -2.08 16.69 -11.22
N VAL A 220 -0.89 16.40 -10.69
CA VAL A 220 -0.28 15.06 -10.76
C VAL A 220 -1.17 13.97 -10.14
N PHE A 221 -1.85 14.24 -9.02
CA PHE A 221 -2.70 13.25 -8.35
C PHE A 221 -4.09 13.17 -9.00
N GLU A 222 -4.59 14.28 -9.53
CA GLU A 222 -5.82 14.35 -10.34
C GLU A 222 -5.64 13.56 -11.65
N ASP A 223 -4.48 13.67 -12.30
CA ASP A 223 -4.16 12.97 -13.53
C ASP A 223 -3.79 11.49 -13.32
N MET A 224 -3.40 11.11 -12.10
CA MET A 224 -3.09 9.74 -11.73
C MET A 224 -4.30 8.80 -11.91
N SER A 225 -4.04 7.53 -12.22
CA SER A 225 -5.01 6.45 -12.12
C SER A 225 -5.42 6.22 -10.65
N ILE A 226 -6.51 5.48 -10.43
CA ILE A 226 -6.90 5.11 -9.06
C ILE A 226 -5.85 4.19 -8.43
N GLU A 227 -5.33 3.26 -9.19
CA GLU A 227 -4.27 2.34 -8.79
C GLU A 227 -3.01 3.08 -8.33
N GLY A 228 -2.60 4.13 -9.04
CA GLY A 228 -1.49 4.99 -8.62
C GLY A 228 -1.80 5.79 -7.35
N ARG A 229 -3.03 6.31 -7.20
CA ARG A 229 -3.44 6.99 -5.95
C ARG A 229 -3.40 6.03 -4.77
N LEU A 230 -3.82 4.78 -4.96
CA LEU A 230 -3.72 3.71 -3.96
C LEU A 230 -2.26 3.45 -3.59
N THR A 231 -1.32 3.44 -4.55
CA THR A 231 0.14 3.36 -4.28
C THR A 231 0.63 4.51 -3.40
N VAL A 232 0.25 5.75 -3.72
CA VAL A 232 0.65 6.95 -2.96
C VAL A 232 0.11 6.88 -1.52
N CYS A 233 -1.19 6.63 -1.36
CA CYS A 233 -1.81 6.58 -0.03
C CYS A 233 -1.38 5.35 0.79
N ASN A 234 -0.97 4.25 0.14
CA ASN A 234 -0.44 3.06 0.80
C ASN A 234 0.80 3.42 1.64
N MET A 235 1.67 4.28 1.10
CA MET A 235 2.93 4.63 1.75
C MET A 235 2.86 5.90 2.62
N SER A 236 1.68 6.45 2.87
CA SER A 236 1.52 7.58 3.81
C SER A 236 2.01 7.24 5.22
N ILE A 237 1.85 5.98 5.64
CA ILE A 237 2.30 5.50 6.94
C ILE A 237 3.83 5.44 7.04
N GLU A 238 4.55 5.22 5.94
CA GLU A 238 6.01 5.33 5.87
C GLU A 238 6.50 6.77 5.99
N GLY A 239 5.68 7.76 5.63
CA GLY A 239 5.92 9.17 5.95
C GLY A 239 5.46 9.58 7.36
N GLY A 240 5.02 8.62 8.18
CA GLY A 240 4.57 8.82 9.56
C GLY A 240 3.12 9.30 9.71
N ALA A 241 2.39 9.49 8.61
CA ALA A 241 1.01 9.94 8.66
C ALA A 241 0.05 8.83 9.08
N ARG A 242 -1.05 9.22 9.75
CA ARG A 242 -2.10 8.27 10.15
C ARG A 242 -2.80 7.67 8.94
N ALA A 243 -3.04 8.50 7.93
CA ALA A 243 -3.68 8.17 6.66
C ALA A 243 -3.23 9.15 5.57
N GLY A 244 -3.45 8.76 4.32
CA GLY A 244 -3.35 9.61 3.14
C GLY A 244 -4.71 9.74 2.46
N LEU A 245 -4.96 10.83 1.75
CA LEU A 245 -6.22 11.07 1.03
C LEU A 245 -5.96 11.72 -0.33
N VAL A 246 -6.69 11.25 -1.34
CA VAL A 246 -6.89 11.94 -2.62
C VAL A 246 -8.38 12.19 -2.79
N ALA A 247 -8.76 13.41 -3.19
CA ALA A 247 -10.18 13.74 -3.37
C ALA A 247 -10.82 12.88 -4.46
N PRO A 248 -12.05 12.36 -4.25
CA PRO A 248 -12.74 11.59 -5.26
C PRO A 248 -13.15 12.48 -6.44
N ASP A 249 -12.97 11.96 -7.65
CA ASP A 249 -13.29 12.62 -8.91
C ASP A 249 -14.02 11.66 -9.87
N ASP A 250 -14.17 12.06 -11.14
CA ASP A 250 -14.83 11.23 -12.15
C ASP A 250 -14.09 9.91 -12.42
N LYS A 251 -12.76 9.83 -12.21
CA LYS A 251 -12.01 8.56 -12.29
C LYS A 251 -12.37 7.64 -11.14
N THR A 252 -12.54 8.19 -9.94
CA THR A 252 -12.99 7.43 -8.77
C THR A 252 -14.39 6.86 -9.01
N ILE A 253 -15.30 7.67 -9.54
CA ILE A 253 -16.66 7.24 -9.88
C ILE A 253 -16.63 6.15 -10.97
N ALA A 254 -15.82 6.32 -12.01
CA ALA A 254 -15.69 5.32 -13.08
C ALA A 254 -15.12 4.00 -12.57
N TYR A 255 -14.11 4.04 -11.70
CA TYR A 255 -13.47 2.86 -11.13
C TYR A 255 -14.42 2.01 -10.28
N LEU A 256 -15.33 2.65 -9.53
CA LEU A 256 -16.28 2.00 -8.62
C LEU A 256 -17.55 1.51 -9.32
N LYS A 257 -17.86 2.03 -10.52
CA LYS A 257 -19.12 1.72 -11.20
C LYS A 257 -19.21 0.23 -11.53
N GLY A 258 -20.27 -0.41 -11.04
CA GLY A 258 -20.54 -1.84 -11.29
C GLY A 258 -19.68 -2.81 -10.47
N ARG A 259 -18.90 -2.32 -9.49
CA ARG A 259 -18.18 -3.21 -8.57
C ARG A 259 -19.15 -3.97 -7.66
N PRO A 260 -18.86 -5.23 -7.28
CA PRO A 260 -19.83 -6.10 -6.59
C PRO A 260 -20.41 -5.55 -5.27
N LEU A 261 -19.64 -4.76 -4.53
CA LEU A 261 -20.00 -4.20 -3.22
C LEU A 261 -20.20 -2.68 -3.24
N ALA A 262 -20.15 -2.07 -4.43
CA ALA A 262 -20.52 -0.67 -4.61
C ALA A 262 -22.05 -0.50 -4.61
N PRO A 263 -22.57 0.69 -4.23
CA PRO A 263 -24.00 0.96 -4.32
C PRO A 263 -24.52 0.85 -5.76
N THR A 264 -25.81 0.59 -5.93
CA THR A 264 -26.46 0.48 -7.26
C THR A 264 -27.79 1.24 -7.25
N GLY A 265 -28.36 1.48 -8.44
CA GLY A 265 -29.65 2.18 -8.59
C GLY A 265 -29.65 3.57 -7.94
N GLU A 266 -30.72 3.92 -7.23
CA GLU A 266 -30.84 5.23 -6.57
C GLU A 266 -29.77 5.50 -5.52
N ASP A 267 -29.27 4.45 -4.85
CA ASP A 267 -28.22 4.61 -3.84
C ASP A 267 -26.87 4.91 -4.49
N TRP A 268 -26.64 4.46 -5.72
CA TRP A 268 -25.48 4.89 -6.51
C TRP A 268 -25.54 6.39 -6.79
N ASP A 269 -26.69 6.90 -7.22
CA ASP A 269 -26.84 8.33 -7.54
C ASP A 269 -26.65 9.21 -6.30
N LYS A 270 -27.18 8.79 -5.15
CA LYS A 270 -26.95 9.45 -3.85
C LYS A 270 -25.47 9.41 -3.45
N ALA A 271 -24.82 8.25 -3.62
CA ALA A 271 -23.40 8.09 -3.30
C ALA A 271 -22.52 8.99 -4.18
N VAL A 272 -22.77 9.03 -5.49
CA VAL A 272 -22.04 9.92 -6.42
C VAL A 272 -22.23 11.39 -6.04
N ALA A 273 -23.46 11.81 -5.70
CA ALA A 273 -23.72 13.17 -5.25
C ALA A 273 -22.94 13.50 -3.96
N TRP A 274 -22.91 12.58 -3.00
CA TRP A 274 -22.12 12.71 -1.78
C TRP A 274 -20.62 12.79 -2.08
N TRP A 275 -20.08 11.87 -2.89
CA TRP A 275 -18.65 11.82 -3.23
C TRP A 275 -18.18 13.12 -3.88
N LYS A 276 -18.99 13.69 -4.79
CA LYS A 276 -18.68 14.99 -5.43
C LYS A 276 -18.64 16.17 -4.45
N SER A 277 -19.25 16.06 -3.27
CA SER A 277 -19.23 17.10 -2.23
C SER A 277 -18.00 17.05 -1.31
N LEU A 278 -17.21 15.96 -1.37
CA LEU A 278 -16.14 15.67 -0.42
C LEU A 278 -14.86 16.46 -0.67
N ALA A 279 -14.60 16.92 -1.91
CA ALA A 279 -13.38 17.67 -2.23
C ALA A 279 -13.19 18.87 -1.29
N THR A 280 -11.95 19.15 -0.88
CA THR A 280 -11.60 20.27 -0.01
C THR A 280 -12.18 21.59 -0.50
N ASP A 281 -12.84 22.33 0.38
CA ASP A 281 -13.48 23.60 0.05
C ASP A 281 -12.43 24.67 -0.32
N PRO A 282 -12.76 25.58 -1.25
CA PRO A 282 -11.93 26.77 -1.47
C PRO A 282 -11.68 27.54 -0.17
N GLY A 283 -10.42 27.88 0.09
CA GLY A 283 -10.02 28.64 1.29
C GLY A 283 -9.90 27.80 2.57
N ALA A 284 -10.02 26.47 2.50
CA ALA A 284 -9.65 25.60 3.60
C ALA A 284 -8.16 25.77 3.95
N LYS A 285 -7.85 25.68 5.25
CA LYS A 285 -6.47 25.82 5.76
C LYS A 285 -5.99 24.46 6.26
N PHE A 286 -4.73 24.16 5.97
CA PHE A 286 -4.05 22.99 6.51
C PHE A 286 -3.14 23.41 7.68
N ASP A 287 -3.06 22.59 8.72
CA ASP A 287 -2.15 22.83 9.86
C ASP A 287 -0.68 22.79 9.42
N LYS A 288 -0.38 22.00 8.39
CA LYS A 288 0.93 21.90 7.75
C LYS A 288 0.78 21.79 6.23
N SER A 289 1.65 22.42 5.45
CA SER A 289 1.70 22.26 4.00
C SER A 289 3.15 22.09 3.54
N VAL A 290 3.38 21.17 2.63
CA VAL A 290 4.65 20.92 1.95
C VAL A 290 4.39 21.01 0.45
N VAL A 291 5.13 21.88 -0.23
CA VAL A 291 5.04 22.06 -1.69
C VAL A 291 6.28 21.46 -2.34
N ILE A 292 6.08 20.62 -3.35
CA ILE A 292 7.13 19.94 -4.11
C ILE A 292 6.97 20.33 -5.59
N ASN A 293 8.06 20.68 -6.25
CA ASN A 293 8.06 20.89 -7.69
C ASN A 293 8.22 19.53 -8.39
N ALA A 294 7.30 19.20 -9.29
CA ALA A 294 7.30 17.94 -10.05
C ALA A 294 8.60 17.75 -10.86
N ALA A 295 9.26 18.84 -11.25
CA ALA A 295 10.54 18.82 -11.96
C ALA A 295 11.72 18.31 -11.10
N ASP A 296 11.61 18.35 -9.78
CA ASP A 296 12.64 17.85 -8.85
C ASP A 296 12.52 16.34 -8.61
N VAL A 297 11.39 15.74 -9.01
CA VAL A 297 11.14 14.31 -8.88
C VAL A 297 11.90 13.58 -9.98
N GLN A 298 12.56 12.49 -9.61
CA GLN A 298 13.24 11.57 -10.52
C GLN A 298 12.90 10.14 -10.15
N PRO A 299 13.15 9.13 -11.02
CA PRO A 299 13.06 7.74 -10.60
C PRO A 299 13.89 7.53 -9.33
N THR A 300 13.27 7.02 -8.28
CA THR A 300 13.78 7.12 -6.90
C THR A 300 13.99 5.74 -6.30
N VAL A 301 15.13 5.56 -5.63
CA VAL A 301 15.53 4.30 -5.01
C VAL A 301 16.02 4.50 -3.59
N THR A 302 15.72 3.55 -2.69
CA THR A 302 16.33 3.55 -1.35
C THR A 302 17.75 3.03 -1.39
N TRP A 303 18.69 3.74 -0.76
CA TRP A 303 20.06 3.28 -0.53
C TRP A 303 20.23 2.63 0.86
N GLY A 304 19.42 3.03 1.85
CA GLY A 304 19.56 2.60 3.25
C GLY A 304 18.56 1.53 3.69
N THR A 305 18.17 1.57 4.96
CA THR A 305 17.26 0.58 5.59
C THR A 305 15.92 1.18 6.01
N SER A 306 15.69 2.45 5.67
CA SER A 306 14.43 3.16 5.87
C SER A 306 13.84 3.63 4.53
N PRO A 307 12.51 3.72 4.38
CA PRO A 307 11.86 4.33 3.22
C PRO A 307 12.21 5.81 2.99
N GLU A 308 12.76 6.52 3.98
CA GLU A 308 13.28 7.90 3.81
C GLU A 308 14.73 7.95 3.30
N ASP A 309 15.46 6.82 3.34
CA ASP A 309 16.84 6.74 2.89
C ASP A 309 16.89 6.62 1.36
N VAL A 310 16.45 7.66 0.66
CA VAL A 310 16.27 7.68 -0.79
C VAL A 310 17.23 8.62 -1.49
N VAL A 311 17.53 8.29 -2.75
CA VAL A 311 18.21 9.15 -3.72
C VAL A 311 17.59 8.95 -5.10
N PRO A 312 17.76 9.90 -6.04
CA PRO A 312 17.52 9.63 -7.46
C PRO A 312 18.36 8.45 -7.94
N ILE A 313 17.86 7.69 -8.91
CA ILE A 313 18.57 6.53 -9.46
C ILE A 313 19.93 6.90 -10.09
N GLY A 314 20.07 8.11 -10.63
CA GLY A 314 21.35 8.66 -11.12
C GLY A 314 22.28 9.18 -10.01
N GLY A 315 21.85 9.09 -8.75
CA GLY A 315 22.59 9.56 -7.58
C GLY A 315 23.64 8.57 -7.07
N VAL A 316 24.26 8.93 -5.94
CA VAL A 316 25.28 8.13 -5.26
C VAL A 316 24.86 7.85 -3.81
N VAL A 317 25.41 6.78 -3.24
CA VAL A 317 25.28 6.47 -1.81
C VAL A 317 25.85 7.63 -0.99
N PRO A 318 25.08 8.24 -0.08
CA PRO A 318 25.55 9.38 0.69
C PRO A 318 26.61 8.98 1.73
N ALA A 319 27.54 9.89 1.99
CA ALA A 319 28.46 9.77 3.11
C ALA A 319 27.75 10.10 4.43
N PRO A 320 27.95 9.34 5.52
CA PRO A 320 27.38 9.68 6.83
C PRO A 320 27.66 11.11 7.26
N GLU A 321 28.84 11.65 6.96
CA GLU A 321 29.26 13.01 7.31
C GLU A 321 28.50 14.11 6.55
N SER A 322 27.77 13.76 5.48
CA SER A 322 26.93 14.72 4.72
C SER A 322 25.65 15.11 5.47
N PHE A 323 25.25 14.35 6.48
CA PHE A 323 24.08 14.65 7.30
C PHE A 323 24.47 15.60 8.45
N ALA A 324 23.68 16.67 8.66
CA ALA A 324 23.96 17.66 9.70
C ALA A 324 23.78 17.14 11.14
N ASP A 325 22.86 16.19 11.35
CA ASP A 325 22.52 15.66 12.67
C ASP A 325 23.38 14.42 13.00
N PRO A 326 24.19 14.43 14.08
CA PRO A 326 25.02 13.28 14.49
C PRO A 326 24.25 11.98 14.70
N SER A 327 22.98 12.04 15.09
CA SER A 327 22.13 10.85 15.19
C SER A 327 21.82 10.25 13.83
N LYS A 328 21.55 11.10 12.82
CA LYS A 328 21.39 10.68 11.42
C LYS A 328 22.70 10.16 10.83
N GLN A 329 23.85 10.74 11.18
CA GLN A 329 25.15 10.21 10.75
C GLN A 329 25.34 8.75 11.23
N ARG A 330 25.04 8.47 12.50
CA ARG A 330 25.12 7.10 13.06
C ARG A 330 24.11 6.15 12.42
N ALA A 331 22.87 6.60 12.18
CA ALA A 331 21.85 5.81 11.52
C ALA A 331 22.22 5.49 10.06
N ALA A 332 22.80 6.47 9.34
CA ALA A 332 23.31 6.29 7.99
C ALA A 332 24.44 5.27 7.98
N GLN A 333 25.44 5.38 8.87
CA GLN A 333 26.51 4.39 8.99
C GLN A 333 25.97 2.97 9.23
N GLY A 334 25.03 2.81 10.18
CA GLY A 334 24.42 1.51 10.45
C GLY A 334 23.65 0.94 9.24
N SER A 335 22.97 1.80 8.47
CA SER A 335 22.32 1.40 7.23
C SER A 335 23.33 0.97 6.17
N LEU A 336 24.45 1.69 6.01
CA LEU A 336 25.51 1.33 5.07
C LEU A 336 26.18 0.01 5.43
N ASP A 337 26.44 -0.22 6.72
CA ASP A 337 27.03 -1.47 7.21
C ASP A 337 26.11 -2.66 6.91
N TYR A 338 24.81 -2.52 7.21
CA TYR A 338 23.81 -3.54 6.91
C TYR A 338 23.68 -3.80 5.40
N MET A 339 23.52 -2.71 4.65
CA MET A 339 23.38 -2.75 3.19
C MET A 339 24.70 -3.12 2.52
N GLY A 340 25.84 -3.15 3.20
CA GLY A 340 27.15 -3.38 2.61
C GLY A 340 27.45 -2.42 1.46
N LEU A 341 27.14 -1.13 1.65
CA LEU A 341 27.36 -0.08 0.66
C LEU A 341 28.48 0.85 1.10
N THR A 342 29.22 1.37 0.13
CA THR A 342 30.29 2.37 0.36
C THR A 342 29.80 3.75 -0.09
N PRO A 343 30.07 4.83 0.68
CA PRO A 343 29.78 6.19 0.23
C PRO A 343 30.39 6.50 -1.13
N GLY A 344 29.64 7.22 -1.97
CA GLY A 344 30.07 7.60 -3.32
C GLY A 344 29.85 6.54 -4.39
N THR A 345 29.48 5.30 -4.04
CA THR A 345 29.04 4.29 -5.02
C THR A 345 27.82 4.82 -5.78
N LYS A 346 27.83 4.80 -7.11
CA LYS A 346 26.64 5.15 -7.88
C LYS A 346 25.55 4.12 -7.63
N MET A 347 24.31 4.56 -7.50
CA MET A 347 23.22 3.61 -7.32
C MET A 347 23.13 2.64 -8.50
N THR A 348 23.45 3.10 -9.71
CA THR A 348 23.50 2.24 -10.90
C THR A 348 24.56 1.14 -10.87
N ASP A 349 25.59 1.26 -10.03
CA ASP A 349 26.66 0.27 -9.90
C ASP A 349 26.29 -0.85 -8.89
N VAL A 350 25.14 -0.73 -8.22
CA VAL A 350 24.70 -1.70 -7.21
C VAL A 350 24.08 -2.92 -7.89
N GLU A 351 24.80 -4.04 -7.85
CA GLU A 351 24.34 -5.33 -8.38
C GLU A 351 23.10 -5.88 -7.64
N ILE A 352 22.25 -6.60 -8.36
CA ILE A 352 21.00 -7.18 -7.85
C ILE A 352 21.00 -8.68 -8.13
N GLN A 353 20.66 -9.48 -7.12
CA GLN A 353 20.54 -10.94 -7.24
C GLN A 353 19.08 -11.39 -7.18
N ASN A 354 18.21 -10.58 -6.60
CA ASN A 354 16.81 -10.91 -6.35
C ASN A 354 15.91 -9.78 -6.85
N VAL A 355 14.75 -10.11 -7.43
CA VAL A 355 13.75 -9.12 -7.85
C VAL A 355 12.37 -9.54 -7.36
N PHE A 356 11.65 -8.61 -6.75
CA PHE A 356 10.28 -8.81 -6.33
C PHE A 356 9.38 -7.72 -6.90
N ILE A 357 8.46 -8.11 -7.79
CA ILE A 357 7.40 -7.26 -8.34
C ILE A 357 6.07 -7.76 -7.78
N GLY A 358 5.46 -6.99 -6.90
CA GLY A 358 4.22 -7.33 -6.21
C GLY A 358 3.96 -6.47 -4.97
N SER A 359 3.28 -7.04 -3.98
CA SER A 359 2.77 -6.41 -2.73
C SER A 359 1.53 -5.51 -2.89
N CYS A 360 0.87 -5.16 -1.78
CA CYS A 360 -0.28 -4.24 -1.77
C CYS A 360 0.03 -2.87 -2.39
N THR A 361 1.31 -2.48 -2.45
CA THR A 361 1.73 -1.18 -2.97
C THR A 361 1.71 -1.16 -4.49
N ASN A 362 2.25 -2.20 -5.14
CA ASN A 362 2.49 -2.22 -6.59
C ASN A 362 2.32 -3.63 -7.19
N SER A 363 1.08 -4.11 -7.26
CA SER A 363 0.73 -5.42 -7.84
C SER A 363 -0.57 -5.38 -8.65
N ARG A 364 -1.01 -4.18 -9.04
CA ARG A 364 -2.22 -3.96 -9.82
C ARG A 364 -1.90 -4.08 -11.30
N ILE A 365 -2.94 -4.13 -12.14
CA ILE A 365 -2.75 -4.40 -13.57
C ILE A 365 -1.82 -3.38 -14.26
N GLU A 366 -1.87 -2.10 -13.88
CA GLU A 366 -0.94 -1.09 -14.43
C GLU A 366 0.51 -1.28 -14.00
N ASP A 367 0.75 -1.72 -12.76
CA ASP A 367 2.09 -2.02 -12.26
C ASP A 367 2.72 -3.15 -13.07
N LEU A 368 1.92 -4.19 -13.33
CA LEU A 368 2.32 -5.34 -14.15
C LEU A 368 2.55 -4.95 -15.60
N ARG A 369 1.70 -4.11 -16.20
CA ARG A 369 1.92 -3.58 -17.56
C ARG A 369 3.21 -2.77 -17.65
N ALA A 370 3.48 -1.90 -16.66
CA ALA A 370 4.69 -1.09 -16.62
C ALA A 370 5.96 -1.96 -16.53
N ALA A 371 5.94 -2.98 -15.68
CA ALA A 371 7.05 -3.95 -15.59
C ALA A 371 7.19 -4.78 -16.88
N ALA A 372 6.08 -5.26 -17.44
CA ALA A 372 6.07 -6.07 -18.67
C ALA A 372 6.63 -5.31 -19.87
N ALA A 373 6.34 -4.00 -19.98
CA ALA A 373 6.89 -3.15 -21.05
C ALA A 373 8.43 -3.13 -21.04
N VAL A 374 9.05 -3.22 -19.87
CA VAL A 374 10.52 -3.25 -19.72
C VAL A 374 11.09 -4.63 -20.06
N VAL A 375 10.49 -5.72 -19.59
CA VAL A 375 11.04 -7.08 -19.82
C VAL A 375 10.70 -7.66 -21.20
N LYS A 376 9.73 -7.10 -21.92
CA LYS A 376 9.28 -7.62 -23.22
C LYS A 376 10.45 -7.75 -24.22
N GLY A 377 10.67 -8.97 -24.70
CA GLY A 377 11.74 -9.28 -25.65
C GLY A 377 13.15 -9.29 -25.05
N ARG A 378 13.27 -9.20 -23.72
CA ARG A 378 14.53 -9.25 -22.96
C ARG A 378 14.49 -10.47 -22.04
N HIS A 379 15.66 -10.86 -21.51
CA HIS A 379 15.78 -11.92 -20.52
C HIS A 379 16.44 -11.38 -19.26
N LYS A 380 16.13 -11.97 -18.10
CA LYS A 380 16.81 -11.64 -16.85
C LYS A 380 18.31 -11.87 -16.97
N ALA A 381 19.10 -11.00 -16.34
CA ALA A 381 20.55 -11.15 -16.31
C ALA A 381 20.97 -12.44 -15.59
N ALA A 382 22.07 -13.04 -16.03
CA ALA A 382 22.56 -14.31 -15.47
C ALA A 382 22.90 -14.23 -13.96
N GLY A 383 23.24 -13.04 -13.46
CA GLY A 383 23.49 -12.79 -12.03
C GLY A 383 22.23 -12.70 -11.17
N VAL A 384 21.04 -12.53 -11.78
CA VAL A 384 19.76 -12.49 -11.07
C VAL A 384 19.29 -13.93 -10.82
N LYS A 385 19.48 -14.38 -9.59
CA LYS A 385 19.20 -15.73 -9.13
C LYS A 385 17.69 -16.00 -9.03
N TRP A 386 16.95 -15.03 -8.50
CA TRP A 386 15.53 -15.15 -8.22
C TRP A 386 14.79 -13.89 -8.67
N ALA A 387 13.69 -14.05 -9.41
CA ALA A 387 12.88 -12.92 -9.85
C ALA A 387 11.43 -13.38 -9.95
N ILE A 388 10.57 -12.83 -9.10
CA ILE A 388 9.15 -13.22 -9.01
C ILE A 388 8.23 -12.05 -9.30
N VAL A 389 7.12 -12.36 -9.96
CA VAL A 389 6.02 -11.43 -10.24
C VAL A 389 4.75 -11.97 -9.61
N VAL A 390 4.20 -11.20 -8.68
CA VAL A 390 3.07 -11.59 -7.82
C VAL A 390 1.92 -10.60 -8.03
N PRO A 391 0.82 -11.02 -8.68
CA PRO A 391 -0.39 -10.22 -8.80
C PRO A 391 -1.01 -9.89 -7.44
N GLY A 392 -1.73 -8.77 -7.37
CA GLY A 392 -2.37 -8.33 -6.12
C GLY A 392 -3.61 -9.12 -5.76
N SER A 393 -4.29 -9.69 -6.76
CA SER A 393 -5.47 -10.54 -6.60
C SER A 393 -5.64 -11.49 -7.79
N GLY A 394 -6.55 -12.45 -7.64
CA GLY A 394 -6.95 -13.36 -8.71
C GLY A 394 -7.60 -12.62 -9.88
N LEU A 395 -8.31 -11.52 -9.62
CA LEU A 395 -8.84 -10.66 -10.67
C LEU A 395 -7.73 -9.98 -11.47
N VAL A 396 -6.70 -9.45 -10.79
CA VAL A 396 -5.52 -8.89 -11.47
C VAL A 396 -4.79 -9.97 -12.27
N LYS A 397 -4.62 -11.16 -11.69
CA LYS A 397 -3.98 -12.30 -12.34
C LYS A 397 -4.72 -12.69 -13.63
N GLU A 398 -6.05 -12.83 -13.57
CA GLU A 398 -6.88 -13.12 -14.74
C GLU A 398 -6.76 -12.04 -15.84
N MET A 399 -6.76 -10.76 -15.46
CA MET A 399 -6.58 -9.65 -16.41
C MET A 399 -5.19 -9.72 -17.08
N ALA A 400 -4.15 -9.94 -16.28
CA ALA A 400 -2.77 -10.03 -16.77
C ALA A 400 -2.56 -11.22 -17.71
N GLU A 401 -3.15 -12.38 -17.40
CA GLU A 401 -3.09 -13.58 -18.24
C GLU A 401 -3.89 -13.42 -19.54
N ALA A 402 -5.05 -12.76 -19.48
CA ALA A 402 -5.84 -12.43 -20.67
C ALA A 402 -5.09 -11.47 -21.62
N GLU A 403 -4.27 -10.58 -21.06
CA GLU A 403 -3.38 -9.67 -21.81
C GLU A 403 -2.06 -10.32 -22.26
N GLY A 404 -1.75 -11.54 -21.78
CA GLY A 404 -0.50 -12.25 -22.07
C GLY A 404 0.72 -11.70 -21.33
N LEU A 405 0.53 -10.94 -20.24
CA LEU A 405 1.62 -10.39 -19.43
C LEU A 405 2.38 -11.50 -18.70
N ASP A 406 1.67 -12.54 -18.25
CA ASP A 406 2.24 -13.75 -17.65
C ASP A 406 3.34 -14.34 -18.55
N LYS A 407 3.03 -14.47 -19.85
CA LYS A 407 3.97 -15.01 -20.85
C LYS A 407 5.17 -14.10 -21.06
N ILE A 408 4.96 -12.78 -21.11
CA ILE A 408 6.05 -11.81 -21.20
C ILE A 408 7.02 -11.98 -20.03
N PHE A 409 6.51 -12.17 -18.81
CA PHE A 409 7.36 -12.38 -17.64
C PHE A 409 8.07 -13.74 -17.68
N THR A 410 7.36 -14.82 -18.01
CA THR A 410 7.98 -16.17 -18.07
C THR A 410 9.00 -16.29 -19.19
N ASP A 411 8.74 -15.69 -20.34
CA ASP A 411 9.68 -15.64 -21.47
C ASP A 411 10.95 -14.88 -21.09
N ALA A 412 10.82 -13.82 -20.30
CA ALA A 412 11.96 -13.10 -19.73
C ALA A 412 12.68 -13.86 -18.60
N GLY A 413 12.17 -15.02 -18.18
CA GLY A 413 12.77 -15.87 -17.13
C GLY A 413 12.40 -15.48 -15.70
N LEU A 414 11.36 -14.66 -15.54
CA LEU A 414 10.76 -14.34 -14.24
C LEU A 414 9.68 -15.39 -13.90
N GLU A 415 9.51 -15.67 -12.62
CA GLU A 415 8.50 -16.60 -12.13
C GLU A 415 7.15 -15.89 -11.95
N TRP A 416 6.12 -16.37 -12.66
CA TRP A 416 4.74 -15.93 -12.49
C TRP A 416 4.06 -16.68 -11.34
N ARG A 417 3.48 -15.96 -10.38
CA ARG A 417 3.02 -16.49 -9.09
C ARG A 417 1.51 -16.35 -8.84
N GLU A 418 1.04 -16.98 -7.76
CA GLU A 418 -0.29 -16.79 -7.19
C GLU A 418 -0.37 -15.51 -6.33
N PRO A 419 -1.54 -14.86 -6.23
CA PRO A 419 -1.68 -13.56 -5.56
C PRO A 419 -1.47 -13.61 -4.04
N GLY A 420 -0.64 -12.74 -3.48
CA GLY A 420 -0.45 -12.66 -2.02
C GLY A 420 0.63 -11.67 -1.60
N CYS A 421 0.81 -11.48 -0.29
CA CYS A 421 1.81 -10.55 0.23
C CYS A 421 3.25 -10.91 -0.18
N SER A 422 3.55 -12.20 -0.36
CA SER A 422 4.86 -12.71 -0.82
C SER A 422 6.02 -12.14 0.01
N ALA A 423 7.13 -11.80 -0.65
CA ALA A 423 8.35 -11.24 -0.07
C ALA A 423 8.18 -9.84 0.57
N CYS A 424 6.97 -9.27 0.63
CA CYS A 424 6.74 -7.97 1.26
C CYS A 424 7.03 -7.98 2.78
N LEU A 425 6.77 -9.11 3.45
CA LEU A 425 6.87 -9.25 4.91
C LEU A 425 7.58 -10.53 5.36
N ALA A 426 7.95 -11.43 4.43
CA ALA A 426 8.66 -12.69 4.71
C ALA A 426 7.95 -13.62 5.73
N MET A 427 6.61 -13.57 5.76
CA MET A 427 5.78 -14.49 6.56
C MET A 427 5.46 -15.79 5.81
N ASN A 428 5.48 -15.76 4.48
CA ASN A 428 5.37 -16.94 3.63
C ASN A 428 6.78 -17.41 3.17
N PRO A 429 6.88 -18.49 2.37
CA PRO A 429 8.16 -19.03 1.93
C PRO A 429 9.03 -18.10 1.06
N ASP A 430 8.47 -17.03 0.49
CA ASP A 430 9.21 -16.09 -0.36
C ASP A 430 10.13 -15.20 0.49
N LYS A 431 11.42 -15.56 0.58
CA LYS A 431 12.42 -14.86 1.40
C LYS A 431 13.70 -14.62 0.60
N VAL A 432 14.21 -13.41 0.68
CA VAL A 432 15.51 -13.04 0.10
C VAL A 432 16.63 -13.63 0.97
N PRO A 433 17.60 -14.36 0.39
CA PRO A 433 18.68 -14.95 1.17
C PRO A 433 19.58 -13.93 1.90
N PRO A 434 20.18 -14.30 3.05
CA PRO A 434 21.06 -13.41 3.79
C PRO A 434 22.24 -12.91 2.94
N GLY A 435 22.52 -11.60 3.00
CA GLY A 435 23.62 -10.95 2.29
C GLY A 435 23.34 -10.62 0.82
N GLU A 436 22.28 -11.17 0.23
CA GLU A 436 21.88 -10.88 -1.15
C GLU A 436 21.01 -9.62 -1.25
N ARG A 437 21.04 -8.98 -2.42
CA ARG A 437 20.29 -7.76 -2.69
C ARG A 437 19.02 -8.02 -3.49
N CYS A 438 17.95 -7.33 -3.11
CA CYS A 438 16.65 -7.38 -3.77
C CYS A 438 16.25 -5.99 -4.29
N ALA A 439 15.90 -5.89 -5.58
CA ALA A 439 15.12 -4.77 -6.10
C ALA A 439 13.64 -5.10 -5.91
N SER A 440 12.97 -4.37 -5.01
CA SER A 440 11.64 -4.71 -4.51
C SER A 440 10.65 -3.58 -4.75
N THR A 441 9.45 -3.93 -5.20
CA THR A 441 8.32 -3.00 -5.29
C THR A 441 7.51 -2.89 -4.00
N SER A 442 7.97 -3.50 -2.89
CA SER A 442 7.37 -3.35 -1.56
C SER A 442 7.49 -1.91 -1.01
N ASN A 443 6.87 -1.66 0.14
CA ASN A 443 6.87 -0.35 0.82
C ASN A 443 7.88 -0.24 1.97
N ARG A 444 8.46 -1.35 2.43
CA ARG A 444 9.40 -1.38 3.56
C ARG A 444 10.65 -2.20 3.25
N ASN A 445 11.78 -1.66 3.68
CA ASN A 445 13.12 -2.25 3.59
C ASN A 445 13.85 -2.26 4.95
N PHE A 446 13.11 -2.21 6.06
CA PHE A 446 13.68 -2.35 7.40
C PHE A 446 14.51 -3.64 7.52
N VAL A 447 15.49 -3.63 8.41
CA VAL A 447 16.35 -4.79 8.70
C VAL A 447 15.50 -6.05 8.92
N GLY A 448 15.75 -7.09 8.11
CA GLY A 448 15.07 -8.38 8.21
C GLY A 448 13.70 -8.46 7.53
N ARG A 449 13.20 -7.37 6.94
CA ARG A 449 11.81 -7.28 6.43
C ARG A 449 11.47 -8.28 5.32
N GLN A 450 12.38 -8.50 4.37
CA GLN A 450 12.21 -9.49 3.29
C GLN A 450 12.93 -10.82 3.58
N GLY A 451 13.39 -11.01 4.81
CA GLY A 451 14.20 -12.15 5.22
C GLY A 451 15.38 -11.69 6.09
N PRO A 452 15.81 -12.50 7.07
CA PRO A 452 16.99 -12.19 7.88
C PRO A 452 18.23 -11.91 7.02
N GLY A 453 18.84 -10.73 7.19
CA GLY A 453 20.03 -10.31 6.45
C GLY A 453 19.80 -9.93 4.98
N ALA A 454 18.56 -9.86 4.50
CA ALA A 454 18.23 -9.41 3.15
C ALA A 454 18.49 -7.91 2.95
N ARG A 455 19.16 -7.54 1.85
CA ARG A 455 19.46 -6.14 1.52
C ARG A 455 18.48 -5.62 0.49
N THR A 456 17.46 -4.87 0.93
CA THR A 456 16.33 -4.51 0.07
C THR A 456 16.41 -3.07 -0.41
N HIS A 457 16.23 -2.87 -1.71
CA HIS A 457 16.10 -1.57 -2.36
C HIS A 457 14.67 -1.39 -2.85
N LEU A 458 13.96 -0.39 -2.34
CA LEU A 458 12.61 -0.05 -2.79
C LEU A 458 12.70 0.73 -4.10
N VAL A 459 11.96 0.25 -5.10
CA VAL A 459 11.92 0.81 -6.45
C VAL A 459 10.51 0.70 -7.05
N SER A 460 10.26 1.40 -8.15
CA SER A 460 9.03 1.22 -8.95
C SER A 460 9.02 -0.15 -9.68
N PRO A 461 7.85 -0.66 -10.11
CA PRO A 461 7.76 -1.90 -10.90
C PRO A 461 8.63 -1.89 -12.14
N ALA A 462 8.67 -0.76 -12.84
CA ALA A 462 9.45 -0.61 -14.06
C ALA A 462 10.96 -0.63 -13.77
N MET A 463 11.41 -0.03 -12.65
CA MET A 463 12.81 -0.13 -12.22
C MET A 463 13.20 -1.50 -11.65
N ALA A 464 12.28 -2.20 -10.98
CA ALA A 464 12.51 -3.59 -10.57
C ALA A 464 12.68 -4.50 -11.80
N ALA A 465 11.84 -4.31 -12.82
CA ALA A 465 11.96 -4.99 -14.10
C ALA A 465 13.25 -4.63 -14.84
N ALA A 466 13.67 -3.36 -14.81
CA ALA A 466 14.95 -2.91 -15.35
C ALA A 466 16.13 -3.62 -14.66
N ALA A 467 16.10 -3.68 -13.32
CA ALA A 467 17.12 -4.39 -12.55
C ALA A 467 17.14 -5.90 -12.81
N ALA A 468 15.99 -6.50 -13.13
CA ALA A 468 15.92 -7.91 -13.52
C ALA A 468 16.70 -8.18 -14.81
N VAL A 469 16.59 -7.29 -15.81
CA VAL A 469 17.22 -7.49 -17.13
C VAL A 469 18.70 -7.10 -17.16
N THR A 470 19.12 -6.13 -16.35
CA THR A 470 20.52 -5.65 -16.33
C THR A 470 21.37 -6.30 -15.23
N GLY A 471 20.75 -6.81 -14.15
CA GLY A 471 21.46 -7.36 -12.99
C GLY A 471 22.01 -6.31 -12.03
N HIS A 472 21.65 -5.04 -12.19
CA HIS A 472 21.99 -3.94 -11.27
C HIS A 472 20.83 -2.94 -11.18
N LEU A 473 20.79 -2.09 -10.15
CA LEU A 473 19.80 -1.00 -10.12
C LEU A 473 19.97 -0.13 -11.39
N THR A 474 18.88 0.16 -12.09
CA THR A 474 18.94 0.76 -13.42
C THR A 474 17.91 1.87 -13.56
N ASP A 475 18.30 2.97 -14.19
CA ASP A 475 17.36 4.00 -14.59
C ASP A 475 16.47 3.48 -15.70
N VAL A 476 15.17 3.31 -15.41
CA VAL A 476 14.24 2.72 -16.36
C VAL A 476 14.15 3.50 -17.66
N ARG A 477 14.44 4.81 -17.64
CA ARG A 477 14.42 5.71 -18.81
C ARG A 477 15.46 5.33 -19.87
N GLU A 478 16.43 4.48 -19.54
CA GLU A 478 17.40 3.94 -20.50
C GLU A 478 16.83 2.74 -21.29
N LEU A 479 15.71 2.16 -20.85
CA LEU A 479 15.14 0.93 -21.41
C LEU A 479 13.74 1.11 -22.02
N VAL A 480 13.09 2.24 -21.73
CA VAL A 480 11.78 2.62 -22.28
C VAL A 480 11.94 3.92 -23.06
N ASP A 481 11.44 3.93 -24.30
CA ASP A 481 11.44 5.11 -25.18
C ASP A 481 10.42 6.17 -24.74
#